data_AF-A0A4Q3HQK5-F1
#
_entry.id   AF-A0A4Q3HQK5-F1
#
_cell.length_a   1.000
_cell.length_b   1.000
_cell.length_c   1.000
_cell.angle_alpha   90.00
_cell.angle_beta   90.00
_cell.angle_gamma   90.00
#
_symmetry.space_group_name_H-M   'P 1'
#
loop_
_entity.id
_entity.type
_entity.pdbx_description
1 polymer ?
#
loop_
_entity_poly.entity_id
_entity_poly.type
_entity_poly.pdbx_seq_one_letter_code
_entity_poly.pdbx_strand_id
1 'polypeptide(L)' 'MTDRDDIRQRTREAAHLQTIEGNPLDAEQIAMFEMFDREGFSVEQQLDYVITRIRVQAETKTKQ' A
#
# COMPACT_ATOMS: atom_id res chain seq x y z
N MET A 1 13.19 20.62 2.11
CA MET A 1 12.19 19.57 2.24
C MET A 1 12.92 18.27 2.01
N THR A 2 12.91 17.36 2.99
CA THR A 2 13.60 16.08 2.89
C THR A 2 12.71 15.10 2.12
N ASP A 3 13.29 14.29 1.24
CA ASP A 3 12.60 13.33 0.37
C ASP A 3 11.50 12.50 1.06
N ARG A 4 11.65 12.26 2.37
CA ARG A 4 10.70 11.53 3.23
C ARG A 4 9.37 12.25 3.46
N ASP A 5 9.35 13.58 3.53
CA ASP A 5 8.12 14.35 3.73
C ASP A 5 7.29 14.38 2.44
N ASP A 6 7.96 14.48 1.29
CA ASP A 6 7.33 14.46 -0.03
C ASP A 6 6.70 13.08 -0.32
N ILE A 7 7.37 12.01 0.09
CA ILE A 7 6.85 10.64 0.01
C ILE A 7 5.56 10.47 0.81
N ARG A 8 5.56 10.89 2.08
CA ARG A 8 4.37 10.77 2.95
C ARG A 8 3.19 11.58 2.42
N GLN A 9 3.48 12.75 1.85
CA GLN A 9 2.46 13.57 1.20
C GLN A 9 1.87 12.84 -0.02
N ARG A 10 2.70 12.27 -0.89
CA ARG A 10 2.25 11.51 -2.06
C ARG A 10 1.38 10.31 -1.68
N THR A 11 1.75 9.57 -0.64
CA THR A 11 0.95 8.42 -0.17
C THR A 11 -0.42 8.86 0.37
N ARG A 12 -0.49 10.01 1.05
CA ARG A 12 -1.77 10.58 1.51
C ARG A 12 -2.62 11.11 0.36
N GLU A 13 -2.02 11.76 -0.62
CA GLU A 13 -2.72 12.23 -1.82
C GLU A 13 -3.31 11.04 -2.60
N ALA A 14 -2.53 9.98 -2.79
CA ALA A 14 -3.01 8.76 -3.43
C ALA A 14 -4.15 8.09 -2.63
N ALA A 15 -4.04 8.00 -1.30
CA ALA A 15 -5.11 7.48 -0.45
C ALA A 15 -6.39 8.35 -0.52
N HIS A 16 -6.23 9.66 -0.61
CA HIS A 16 -7.35 10.58 -0.79
C HIS A 16 -8.05 10.36 -2.13
N LEU A 17 -7.31 10.20 -3.23
CA LEU A 17 -7.87 9.88 -4.54
C LEU A 17 -8.66 8.57 -4.52
N GLN A 18 -8.12 7.53 -3.92
CA GLN A 18 -8.81 6.24 -3.76
C GLN A 18 -10.11 6.36 -2.94
N THR A 19 -10.14 7.26 -1.95
CA THR A 19 -11.35 7.55 -1.17
C THR A 19 -12.44 8.20 -2.05
N ILE A 20 -12.07 9.12 -2.94
CA ILE A 20 -13.00 9.76 -3.88
C ILE A 20 -13.62 8.72 -4.84
N GLU A 21 -12.83 7.71 -5.23
CA GLU A 21 -13.28 6.60 -6.08
C GLU A 21 -14.14 5.56 -5.34
N GLY A 22 -14.39 5.74 -4.04
CA GLY A 22 -15.14 4.78 -3.23
C GLY A 22 -14.34 3.53 -2.86
N ASN A 23 -13.00 3.57 -2.99
CA ASN A 23 -12.08 2.50 -2.60
C ASN A 23 -11.14 2.99 -1.47
N PRO A 24 -11.66 3.37 -0.29
CA PRO A 24 -10.82 3.89 0.78
C PRO A 24 -9.80 2.84 1.22
N LEU A 25 -8.53 3.23 1.28
CA LEU A 25 -7.47 2.37 1.81
C LEU A 25 -7.60 2.28 3.33
N ASP A 26 -7.47 1.06 3.86
CA ASP A 26 -7.42 0.84 5.30
C ASP A 26 -6.03 1.19 5.89
N ALA A 27 -5.95 1.23 7.22
CA ALA A 27 -4.72 1.60 7.91
C ALA A 27 -3.55 0.64 7.64
N GLU A 28 -3.82 -0.66 7.42
CA GLU A 28 -2.77 -1.63 7.09
C GLU A 28 -2.24 -1.43 5.67
N GLN A 29 -3.13 -1.11 4.73
CA GLN A 29 -2.77 -0.79 3.34
C GLN A 29 -1.94 0.48 3.27
N ILE A 30 -2.31 1.53 4.03
CA ILE A 30 -1.51 2.76 4.11
C ILE A 30 -0.12 2.48 4.69
N ALA A 31 -0.05 1.72 5.80
CA ALA A 31 1.23 1.35 6.41
C ALA A 31 2.12 0.51 5.47
N MET A 32 1.52 -0.35 4.63
CA MET A 32 2.22 -1.13 3.61
C MET A 32 2.85 -0.22 2.53
N PHE A 33 2.13 0.78 2.04
CA PHE A 33 2.70 1.73 1.07
C PHE A 33 3.83 2.57 1.70
N GLU A 34 3.66 3.05 2.94
CA GLU A 34 4.74 3.75 3.67
C GLU A 34 5.98 2.87 3.88
N MET A 35 5.81 1.56 4.07
CA MET A 35 6.91 0.59 4.18
C MET A 35 7.70 0.50 2.87
N PHE A 36 7.03 0.42 1.71
CA PHE A 36 7.70 0.35 0.41
C PHE A 36 8.60 1.54 0.16
N ASP A 37 8.10 2.73 0.49
CA ASP A 37 8.90 3.95 0.31
C ASP A 37 10.08 4.01 1.29
N ARG A 38 9.87 3.59 2.54
CA ARG A 38 10.93 3.54 3.55
C ARG A 38 12.04 2.56 3.16
N GLU A 39 11.68 1.42 2.57
CA GLU A 39 12.60 0.34 2.22
C GLU A 39 13.14 0.45 0.79
N GLY A 40 12.66 1.43 0.01
CA GLY A 40 13.12 1.68 -1.36
C GLY A 40 12.71 0.59 -2.34
N PHE A 41 11.54 -0.03 -2.16
CA PHE A 41 11.06 -1.09 -3.03
C PHE A 41 10.85 -0.58 -4.46
N SER A 42 11.36 -1.32 -5.44
CA SER A 42 11.02 -1.11 -6.84
C SER A 42 9.55 -1.44 -7.11
N VAL A 43 8.97 -0.89 -8.18
CA VAL A 43 7.58 -1.17 -8.56
C VAL A 43 7.32 -2.68 -8.70
N GLU A 44 8.27 -3.44 -9.24
CA GLU A 44 8.16 -4.90 -9.37
C GLU A 44 8.07 -5.59 -8.01
N GLN A 45 8.88 -5.17 -7.03
CA GLN A 45 8.84 -5.71 -5.67
C GLN A 45 7.54 -5.36 -4.95
N GLN A 46 7.01 -4.15 -5.16
CA GLN A 46 5.73 -3.74 -4.59
C GLN A 46 4.58 -4.59 -5.14
N LEU A 47 4.55 -4.81 -6.46
CA LEU A 47 3.54 -5.64 -7.11
C LEU A 47 3.60 -7.09 -6.62
N ASP A 48 4.80 -7.69 -6.56
CA ASP A 48 4.97 -9.05 -6.07
C ASP A 48 4.50 -9.21 -4.61
N TYR A 49 4.83 -8.23 -3.76
CA TYR A 49 4.37 -8.23 -2.37
C TYR A 49 2.85 -8.16 -2.26
N VAL A 50 2.21 -7.23 -2.99
CA VAL A 50 0.75 -7.05 -2.96
C VAL A 50 0.04 -8.29 -3.49
N ILE A 51 0.51 -8.88 -4.59
CA ILE A 51 -0.05 -10.11 -5.16
C ILE A 51 0.05 -11.26 -4.15
N THR A 52 1.22 -11.42 -3.52
CA THR A 52 1.44 -12.47 -2.52
C THR A 52 0.54 -12.29 -1.31
N ARG A 53 0.41 -11.06 -0.77
CA ARG A 53 -0.48 -10.75 0.35
C ARG A 53 -1.94 -11.08 0.01
N ILE A 54 -2.41 -10.69 -1.17
CA ILE A 54 -3.79 -10.98 -1.62
C ILE A 54 -4.03 -12.49 -1.73
N ARG A 55 -3.07 -13.25 -2.29
CA ARG A 55 -3.17 -14.72 -2.36
C ARG A 55 -3.29 -15.35 -0.98
N VAL A 56 -2.42 -14.97 -0.04
CA VAL A 56 -2.46 -15.48 1.34
C VAL A 56 -3.78 -15.12 2.04
N GLN A 57 -4.29 -13.90 1.84
CA GLN A 57 -5.58 -13.48 2.38
C GLN A 57 -6.76 -14.27 1.78
N ALA A 58 -6.72 -14.57 0.49
CA ALA A 58 -7.75 -15.40 -0.16
C ALA A 58 -7.72 -16.84 0.38
N GLU A 59 -6.53 -17.42 0.55
CA GLU A 59 -6.37 -18.78 1.07
C GLU A 59 -6.78 -18.91 2.54
N THR A 60 -6.50 -17.89 3.36
CA THR A 60 -6.89 -17.86 4.77
C THR A 60 -8.38 -17.64 4.96
N LYS A 61 -9.02 -16.78 4.14
CA LYS A 61 -10.48 -16.62 4.12
C LYS A 61 -11.23 -17.87 3.66
N THR A 62 -10.62 -18.72 2.83
CA THR A 62 -11.24 -19.97 2.35
C THR A 62 -11.19 -21.10 3.39
N LYS A 63 -10.35 -20.96 4.43
CA LYS A 63 -10.20 -21.96 5.51
C LYS A 63 -10.97 -21.61 6.80
N GLN A 64 -11.67 -20.48 6.84
CA GLN A 64 -12.53 -20.08 7.98
C GLN A 64 -13.98 -20.45 7.76
#